data_AF-A0A0S2JFX2-F1
#
_entry.id   AF-A0A0S2JFX2-F1
#
_cell.length_a   1.000
_cell.length_b   1.000
_cell.length_c   1.000
_cell.angle_alpha   90.00
_cell.angle_beta   90.00
_cell.angle_gamma   90.00
#
_symmetry.space_group_name_H-M   'P 1'
#
loop_
_entity.id
_entity.type
_entity.pdbx_description
1 polymer ?
#
loop_
_entity_poly.entity_id
_entity_poly.type
_entity_poly.pdbx_seq_one_letter_code
_entity_poly.pdbx_strand_id
1 'polypeptide(L)'
;MKMRLYTTLFFILVLLTVAFIFGSQNEQLLTLNYLIARTELTVAAAVSLFTGLGFFLGLLVTILWRIVRKSKKAFAKNKSQEV
;
A
#
# COMPACT_ATOMS: atom_id res chain seq x y z
N MET A 1 3.63 -1.52 -23.59
CA MET A 1 3.14 -1.65 -22.19
C MET A 1 4.07 -1.01 -21.15
N LYS A 2 5.39 -1.21 -21.23
CA LYS A 2 6.37 -0.62 -20.28
C LYS A 2 6.32 0.91 -20.17
N MET A 3 6.29 1.64 -21.29
CA MET A 3 6.22 3.12 -21.29
C MET A 3 4.98 3.66 -20.58
N ARG A 4 3.81 3.03 -20.77
CA ARG A 4 2.56 3.41 -20.08
C ARG A 4 2.68 3.25 -18.56
N LEU A 5 3.32 2.16 -18.10
CA LEU A 5 3.55 1.93 -16.67
C LEU A 5 4.47 2.98 -16.05
N TYR A 6 5.58 3.33 -16.71
CA TYR A 6 6.49 4.37 -16.23
C TYR A 6 5.79 5.73 -16.14
N THR A 7 5.02 6.12 -17.16
CA THR A 7 4.25 7.36 -17.13
C THR A 7 3.22 7.37 -16.01
N THR A 8 2.47 6.27 -15.82
CA THR A 8 1.50 6.17 -14.72
C THR A 8 2.17 6.24 -13.36
N LEU A 9 3.27 5.51 -13.14
CA LEU A 9 4.01 5.54 -11.87
C LEU A 9 4.57 6.93 -11.58
N PHE A 10 5.16 7.58 -12.59
CA PHE A 10 5.62 8.96 -12.47
C PHE A 10 4.48 9.89 -12.07
N PHE A 11 3.33 9.79 -12.74
CA PHE A 11 2.19 10.65 -12.43
C PHE A 11 1.64 10.41 -11.01
N ILE A 12 1.56 9.15 -10.57
CA ILE A 12 1.17 8.81 -9.19
C ILE A 12 2.16 9.41 -8.20
N LEU A 13 3.46 9.32 -8.44
CA LEU A 13 4.48 9.90 -7.55
C LEU A 13 4.35 11.42 -7.47
N VAL A 14 4.14 12.10 -8.60
CA VAL A 14 3.91 13.56 -8.63
C VAL A 14 2.68 13.92 -7.80
N LEU A 15 1.55 13.25 -8.02
CA LEU A 15 0.32 13.50 -7.27
C LEU A 15 0.50 13.22 -5.77
N LEU A 16 1.24 12.18 -5.42
CA LEU A 16 1.53 11.84 -4.04
C LEU A 16 2.39 12.93 -3.39
N THR A 17 3.45 13.40 -4.06
CA THR A 17 4.26 14.53 -3.57
C THR A 17 3.41 15.78 -3.36
N VAL A 18 2.54 16.13 -4.32
CA VAL A 18 1.63 17.26 -4.21
C VAL A 18 0.69 17.11 -3.01
N ALA A 19 0.10 15.93 -2.81
CA ALA A 19 -0.76 15.65 -1.66
C ALA A 19 -0.02 15.80 -0.33
N PHE A 20 1.24 15.37 -0.23
CA PHE A 20 2.05 15.54 0.98
C PHE A 20 2.41 17.01 1.23
N ILE A 21 2.71 17.80 0.19
CA ILE A 21 2.97 19.23 0.32
C ILE A 21 1.72 19.94 0.87
N PHE A 22 0.55 19.73 0.25
CA PHE A 22 -0.69 20.34 0.71
C PHE A 22 -1.11 19.85 2.09
N GLY A 23 -0.94 18.55 2.38
CA GLY A 23 -1.21 17.98 3.70
C GLY A 23 -0.31 18.58 4.77
N SER A 24 0.98 18.80 4.49
CA SER A 24 1.95 19.36 5.43
C SER A 24 1.71 20.84 5.74
N GLN A 25 1.15 21.60 4.80
CA GLN A 25 0.79 23.01 5.02
C GLN A 25 -0.58 23.16 5.69
N ASN A 26 -1.30 22.06 5.89
CA ASN A 26 -2.62 22.09 6.47
C ASN A 26 -2.52 22.00 8.00
N GLU A 27 -2.84 23.10 8.69
CA GLU A 27 -2.84 23.19 10.16
C GLU A 27 -4.08 22.56 10.81
N GLN A 28 -5.04 22.06 10.03
CA GLN A 28 -6.27 21.49 10.56
C GLN A 28 -5.98 20.20 11.33
N LEU A 29 -6.52 20.14 12.54
CA LEU A 29 -6.54 18.92 13.35
C LEU A 29 -7.79 18.10 13.00
N LEU A 30 -7.57 16.83 12.66
CA LEU A 30 -8.58 15.82 12.45
C LEU A 30 -8.72 14.97 13.71
N THR A 31 -9.95 14.79 14.17
CA THR A 31 -10.26 13.81 15.20
C THR A 31 -10.38 12.43 14.58
N LEU A 32 -9.62 11.47 15.12
CA LEU A 32 -9.71 10.07 14.73
C LEU A 32 -10.16 9.23 15.92
N ASN A 33 -11.30 8.56 15.76
CA ASN A 33 -11.86 7.66 16.76
C ASN A 33 -11.48 6.22 16.40
N TYR A 34 -10.59 5.64 17.19
CA TYR A 34 -10.32 4.21 17.20
C TYR A 34 -11.38 3.48 18.03
N LEU A 35 -11.31 2.15 18.00
CA LEU A 35 -12.28 1.29 18.68
C LEU A 35 -12.34 1.50 20.20
N ILE A 36 -11.24 1.93 20.83
CA ILE A 36 -11.13 2.12 22.29
C ILE A 36 -10.49 3.49 22.65
N ALA A 37 -10.10 4.30 21.67
CA ALA A 37 -9.38 5.55 21.93
C ALA A 37 -9.74 6.64 20.91
N ARG A 38 -9.58 7.91 21.30
CA ARG A 38 -9.70 9.07 20.41
C ARG A 38 -8.36 9.80 20.38
N THR A 39 -7.93 10.19 19.18
CA THR A 39 -6.72 11.00 18.98
C THR A 39 -7.03 12.18 18.07
N GLU A 40 -6.21 13.21 18.15
CA GLU A 40 -6.24 14.34 17.22
C GLU A 40 -4.93 14.34 16.43
N LEU A 41 -5.04 14.30 15.11
CA LEU A 41 -3.91 14.21 14.19
C LEU A 41 -3.99 15.35 13.19
N THR A 42 -2.86 15.89 12.77
CA THR A 42 -2.83 16.78 11.61
C THR A 42 -3.27 16.02 10.35
N VAL A 43 -3.77 16.75 9.35
CA VAL A 43 -4.08 16.15 8.04
C VAL A 43 -2.86 15.43 7.47
N ALA A 44 -1.67 16.03 7.57
CA ALA A 44 -0.41 15.40 7.16
C ALA A 44 -0.17 14.05 7.85
N ALA A 45 -0.35 13.98 9.17
CA ALA A 45 -0.13 12.77 9.94
C ALA A 45 -1.13 11.67 9.56
N ALA A 46 -2.40 12.01 9.37
CA ALA A 46 -3.42 11.06 8.92
C ALA A 46 -3.11 10.51 7.53
N VAL A 47 -2.79 11.38 6.56
CA VAL A 47 -2.44 10.98 5.18
C VAL A 47 -1.19 10.09 5.18
N SER A 48 -0.17 10.46 5.96
CA SER A 48 1.07 9.68 6.10
C SER A 48 0.81 8.29 6.68
N LEU A 49 0.01 8.22 7.75
CA LEU A 49 -0.34 6.98 8.44
C LEU A 49 -1.06 6.01 7.50
N PHE A 50 -2.12 6.47 6.83
CA PHE A 50 -2.91 5.62 5.94
C PHE A 50 -2.16 5.24 4.67
N THR A 51 -1.36 6.15 4.10
CA THR A 51 -0.55 5.84 2.92
C THR A 51 0.53 4.82 3.25
N GLY A 52 1.25 5.01 4.37
CA GLY A 52 2.29 4.10 4.83
C GLY A 52 1.76 2.71 5.16
N LEU A 53 0.69 2.64 5.98
CA LEU A 53 0.05 1.36 6.33
C LEU A 53 -0.57 0.67 5.11
N GLY A 54 -1.28 1.41 4.26
CA GLY A 54 -1.89 0.88 3.05
C GLY A 54 -0.85 0.28 2.09
N PHE A 55 0.25 1.00 1.88
CA PHE A 55 1.36 0.51 1.05
C PHE A 55 2.01 -0.73 1.66
N PHE A 56 2.32 -0.70 2.96
CA PHE A 56 2.94 -1.83 3.66
C PHE A 56 2.07 -3.08 3.61
N LEU A 57 0.77 -2.96 3.91
CA LEU A 57 -0.18 -4.07 3.84
C LEU A 57 -0.35 -4.57 2.40
N GLY A 58 -0.45 -3.69 1.42
CA GLY A 58 -0.55 -4.07 0.00
C GLY A 58 0.68 -4.84 -0.48
N LEU A 59 1.88 -4.43 -0.06
CA LEU A 59 3.12 -5.13 -0.35
C LEU A 59 3.15 -6.50 0.33
N LEU A 60 2.80 -6.58 1.61
CA LEU A 60 2.74 -7.81 2.38
C LEU A 60 1.79 -8.82 1.73
N VAL A 61 0.57 -8.41 1.40
CA VAL A 61 -0.42 -9.25 0.73
C VAL A 61 0.10 -9.75 -0.62
N THR A 62 0.74 -8.89 -1.42
CA THR A 62 1.29 -9.27 -2.73
C THR A 62 2.39 -10.33 -2.60
N ILE A 63 3.29 -10.16 -1.61
CA ILE A 63 4.36 -11.12 -1.33
C ILE A 63 3.78 -12.46 -0.88
N LEU A 64 2.87 -12.46 0.11
CA LEU A 64 2.22 -13.67 0.61
C LEU A 64 1.49 -14.41 -0.50
N TRP A 65 0.73 -13.69 -1.32
CA TRP A 65 0.04 -14.28 -2.48
C TRP A 65 1.03 -14.95 -3.44
N ARG A 66 2.16 -14.29 -3.74
CA ARG A 66 3.19 -14.84 -4.63
C ARG A 66 3.80 -16.13 -4.07
N ILE A 67 4.05 -16.19 -2.76
CA ILE A 67 4.55 -17.39 -2.07
C ILE A 67 3.52 -18.51 -2.19
N VAL A 68 2.26 -18.27 -1.80
CA VAL A 68 1.18 -19.28 -1.86
C VAL A 68 1.02 -19.86 -3.27
N ARG A 69 1.04 -19.00 -4.31
CA ARG A 69 0.94 -19.48 -5.71
C ARG A 69 2.14 -20.31 -6.14
N LYS A 70 3.36 -19.96 -5.73
CA LYS A 70 4.55 -20.74 -6.05
C LYS A 70 4.51 -22.11 -5.37
N SER A 71 4.13 -22.15 -4.09
CA SER A 71 4.00 -23.41 -3.35
C SER A 71 2.97 -24.34 -4.00
N LYS A 72 1.78 -23.84 -4.33
CA LYS A 72 0.75 -24.65 -5.03
C LYS A 72 1.25 -25.22 -6.37
N LYS A 73 2.00 -24.44 -7.16
CA LYS A 73 2.59 -24.90 -8.42
C LYS A 73 3.65 -25.98 -8.22
N ALA A 74 4.49 -25.85 -7.19
CA ALA A 74 5.50 -26.85 -6.85
C ALA A 74 4.85 -28.18 -6.43
N PHE A 75 3.83 -28.14 -5.57
CA PHE A 75 3.07 -29.32 -5.16
C PHE A 75 2.35 -30.01 -6.33
N ALA A 76 1.72 -29.23 -7.23
CA ALA A 76 1.06 -29.78 -8.41
C ALA A 76 2.04 -30.43 -9.40
N LYS A 77 3.25 -29.87 -9.54
CA LYS A 77 4.30 -30.43 -10.40
C LYS A 77 4.81 -31.77 -9.86
N ASN A 78 5.06 -31.88 -8.55
CA ASN A 78 5.55 -33.12 -7.94
C ASN A 78 4.55 -34.26 -8.08
N LYS A 79 3.24 -34.00 -7.90
CA LYS A 79 2.19 -35.03 -8.05
C LYS A 79 2.05 -35.59 -9.48
N SER A 80 2.46 -34.84 -10.51
CA SER A 80 2.41 -35.31 -11.90
C SER A 80 3.65 -36.10 -12.32
N GLN A 81 4.71 -36.13 -11.51
CA GLN A 81 5.93 -36.91 -11.76
C GLN A 81 5.92 -38.27 -11.07
N GLU A 82 4.98 -38.50 -10.16
CA GLU A 82 4.77 -39.78 -9.45
C GLU A 82 3.72 -40.68 -10.12
N VAL A 83 3.12 -40.26 -11.25
CA VAL A 83 2.13 -41.03 -12.03
C VAL A 83 2.70 -41.42 -13.38
#